data_AF-A0A937ZXK3-F1
#
_entry.id   AF-A0A937ZXK3-F1
#
_cell.length_a   1.000
_cell.length_b   1.000
_cell.length_c   1.000
_cell.angle_alpha   90.00
_cell.angle_beta   90.00
_cell.angle_gamma   90.00
#
_symmetry.space_group_name_H-M   'P 1'
#
loop_
_entity.id
_entity.type
_entity.pdbx_description
1 polymer ?
#
loop_
_entity_poly.entity_id
_entity_poly.type
_entity_poly.pdbx_seq_one_letter_code
_entity_poly.pdbx_strand_id
1 'polypeptide(L)' 'MGYVFSTPAGLVNLFALGIEAAIALILAFASGLSEMHKDLLVGFAIGFPALTLVLIVVLLARMAPGGFTSPEEP' A
#
# COMPACT_ATOMS: atom_id res chain seq x y z
N MET A 1 -10.24 14.02 11.48
CA MET A 1 -9.91 13.33 10.21
C MET A 1 -8.71 13.93 9.46
N GLY A 2 -8.34 15.21 9.64
CA GLY A 2 -7.19 15.81 8.92
C GLY A 2 -5.80 15.21 9.24
N TYR A 3 -5.61 14.61 10.43
CA TYR A 3 -4.30 14.13 10.89
C TYR A 3 -3.82 12.83 10.23
N VAL A 4 -4.74 12.02 9.69
CA VAL A 4 -4.43 10.71 9.11
C VAL A 4 -3.80 10.84 7.71
N PHE A 5 -4.20 11.87 6.95
CA PHE A 5 -3.64 12.16 5.63
C PHE A 5 -2.41 13.08 5.67
N SER A 6 -2.11 13.68 6.83
CA SER A 6 -1.04 14.68 6.99
C SER A 6 0.28 14.10 7.47
N THR A 7 0.34 12.81 7.80
CA THR A 7 1.56 12.16 8.32
C THR A 7 1.87 10.88 7.53
N PRO A 8 3.15 10.58 7.24
CA PRO A 8 3.53 9.33 6.60
C PRO A 8 3.01 8.08 7.35
N ALA A 9 3.04 8.12 8.69
CA ALA A 9 2.52 7.04 9.53
C ALA A 9 0.99 6.87 9.37
N GLY A 10 0.23 7.97 9.26
CA GLY A 10 -1.21 7.92 9.02
C GLY A 10 -1.57 7.34 7.66
N LEU A 11 -0.79 7.65 6.61
CA LEU A 11 -0.95 7.09 5.27
C LEU A 11 -0.64 5.59 5.22
N VAL A 12 0.41 5.14 5.90
CA VAL A 12 0.73 3.71 6.04
C VAL A 12 -0.40 2.96 6.75
N ASN A 13 -0.96 3.56 7.81
CA ASN A 13 -2.07 2.94 8.55
C ASN A 13 -3.35 2.85 7.70
N LEU A 14 -3.66 3.90 6.93
CA LEU A 14 -4.77 3.90 5.94
C LEU A 14 -4.59 2.81 4.88
N PHE A 15 -3.37 2.66 4.38
CA PHE A 15 -3.05 1.62 3.41
C PHE A 15 -3.27 0.23 4.00
N ALA A 16 -2.76 -0.06 5.20
CA ALA A 16 -2.96 -1.34 5.87
C ALA A 16 -4.45 -1.65 6.09
N LEU A 17 -5.24 -0.66 6.52
CA LEU A 17 -6.68 -0.79 6.71
C LEU A 17 -7.42 -1.09 5.40
N GLY A 18 -6.99 -0.48 4.28
CA GLY A 18 -7.53 -0.75 2.95
C GLY A 18 -7.25 -2.17 2.46
N ILE A 19 -6.06 -2.70 2.74
CA ILE A 19 -5.70 -4.10 2.43
C ILE A 19 -6.54 -5.07 3.25
N GLU A 20 -6.70 -4.81 4.54
CA GLU A 20 -7.52 -5.64 5.43
C GLU A 20 -8.98 -5.69 4.98
N ALA A 21 -9.55 -4.53 4.62
CA ALA A 21 -10.90 -4.44 4.07
C ALA A 21 -11.05 -5.20 2.73
N ALA A 22 -10.05 -5.14 1.85
CA ALA A 22 -10.06 -5.86 0.58
C ALA A 22 -10.00 -7.38 0.79
N ILE A 23 -9.20 -7.87 1.74
CA ILE A 23 -9.13 -9.29 2.12
C ILE A 23 -10.47 -9.76 2.67
N ALA A 24 -11.06 -8.98 3.60
CA ALA A 24 -12.36 -9.30 4.18
C ALA A 24 -13.45 -9.40 3.09
N LEU A 25 -13.41 -8.50 2.10
CA LEU A 25 -14.31 -8.53 0.95
C LEU A 25 -14.10 -9.79 0.09
N ILE A 26 -12.84 -10.11 -0.24
CA ILE A 26 -12.50 -11.33 -0.98
C ILE A 26 -13.05 -12.57 -0.27
N LEU A 27 -12.82 -12.67 1.04
CA LEU A 27 -13.30 -13.81 1.84
C LEU A 27 -14.83 -13.87 1.92
N ALA A 28 -15.51 -12.72 2.02
CA ALA A 28 -16.96 -12.64 2.08
C ALA A 28 -17.64 -13.07 0.77
N PHE A 29 -17.02 -12.79 -0.39
CA PHE A 29 -17.57 -13.11 -1.71
C PHE A 29 -17.02 -14.40 -2.33
N ALA A 30 -16.00 -15.02 -1.73
CA ALA A 30 -15.38 -16.26 -2.23
C ALA A 30 -16.21 -17.54 -1.93
N SER A 31 -17.53 -17.43 -1.75
CA SER A 31 -18.42 -18.59 -1.61
C SER A 31 -18.36 -19.44 -2.88
N GLY A 32 -17.96 -20.71 -2.75
CA GLY A 32 -17.79 -21.64 -3.87
C GLY A 32 -16.37 -21.79 -4.41
N LEU A 33 -15.41 -20.96 -3.98
CA LEU A 33 -13.99 -21.18 -4.25
C LEU A 33 -13.41 -22.23 -3.30
N SER A 34 -12.55 -23.10 -3.83
CA SER A 34 -11.72 -23.97 -3.00
C SER A 34 -10.76 -23.14 -2.14
N GLU A 35 -10.32 -23.70 -1.01
CA GLU A 35 -9.42 -23.03 -0.06
C GLU A 35 -8.15 -22.51 -0.74
N MET A 36 -7.56 -23.31 -1.65
CA MET A 36 -6.38 -22.92 -2.44
C MET A 36 -6.57 -21.61 -3.22
N HIS A 37 -7.76 -21.39 -3.81
CA HIS A 37 -8.02 -20.14 -4.55
C HIS A 37 -8.18 -18.95 -3.61
N LYS A 38 -8.74 -19.15 -2.41
CA LYS A 38 -8.85 -18.11 -1.40
C LYS A 38 -7.47 -17.70 -0.89
N ASP A 39 -6.62 -18.67 -0.59
CA ASP A 39 -5.26 -18.43 -0.14
C ASP A 39 -4.45 -17.68 -1.20
N LEU A 40 -4.60 -18.05 -2.48
CA LEU A 40 -3.97 -17.34 -3.60
C LEU A 40 -4.47 -15.89 -3.71
N LEU A 41 -5.79 -15.67 -3.59
CA LEU A 41 -6.39 -14.34 -3.70
C LEU A 41 -5.99 -13.43 -2.53
N VAL A 42 -6.00 -13.95 -1.29
CA VAL A 42 -5.56 -13.21 -0.11
C VAL A 42 -4.06 -12.92 -0.19
N GLY A 43 -3.26 -13.91 -0.57
CA GLY A 43 -1.82 -13.75 -0.77
C GLY A 43 -1.50 -12.71 -1.84
N PHE A 44 -2.24 -12.71 -2.95
CA PHE A 44 -2.10 -11.67 -3.99
C PHE A 44 -2.54 -10.29 -3.49
N ALA A 45 -3.67 -10.20 -2.78
CA ALA A 45 -4.20 -8.95 -2.25
C ALA A 45 -3.24 -8.27 -1.25
N ILE A 46 -2.39 -9.02 -0.55
CA ILE A 46 -1.34 -8.49 0.33
C ILE A 46 -0.04 -8.27 -0.44
N GLY A 47 0.41 -9.30 -1.17
CA GLY A 47 1.73 -9.35 -1.78
C GLY A 47 1.91 -8.35 -2.92
N PHE A 48 0.90 -8.19 -3.78
CA PHE A 48 0.99 -7.27 -4.92
C PHE A 48 1.09 -5.79 -4.47
N PRO A 49 0.27 -5.31 -3.51
CA PRO A 49 0.42 -3.95 -2.99
C PRO A 49 1.73 -3.73 -2.23
N ALA A 50 2.21 -4.72 -1.46
CA ALA A 50 3.51 -4.65 -0.80
C ALA A 50 4.67 -4.53 -1.81
N LEU A 51 4.67 -5.36 -2.86
CA LEU A 51 5.67 -5.29 -3.93
C LEU A 51 5.61 -3.96 -4.68
N THR A 52 4.42 -3.44 -4.93
CA THR A 52 4.21 -2.13 -5.56
C THR A 52 4.80 -1.01 -4.71
N LEU A 53 4.57 -1.02 -3.39
CA LEU A 53 5.17 -0.06 -2.47
C LEU A 53 6.71 -0.14 -2.46
N VAL A 54 7.27 -1.35 -2.40
CA VAL A 54 8.72 -1.56 -2.47
C VAL A 54 9.28 -0.99 -3.78
N LEU A 55 8.62 -1.27 -4.92
CA LEU A 55 9.03 -0.74 -6.21
C LEU A 55 8.98 0.80 -6.23
N ILE A 56 7.90 1.41 -5.73
CA ILE A 56 7.77 2.87 -5.63
C ILE A 56 8.91 3.45 -4.78
N VAL A 57 9.19 2.86 -3.60
CA VAL A 57 10.29 3.30 -2.73
C VAL A 57 11.64 3.18 -3.44
N VAL A 58 11.90 2.07 -4.13
CA VAL A 58 13.13 1.87 -4.90
C VAL A 58 13.25 2.90 -6.03
N LEU A 59 12.17 3.17 -6.77
CA LEU A 59 12.16 4.16 -7.84
C LEU A 59 12.39 5.58 -7.30
N LEU A 60 11.75 5.95 -6.18
CA LEU A 60 11.96 7.24 -5.51
C LEU A 60 13.41 7.38 -5.01
N ALA A 61 13.98 6.35 -4.40
CA ALA A 61 15.36 6.34 -3.94
C ALA A 61 16.37 6.47 -5.11
N ARG A 62 16.04 5.90 -6.28
CA ARG A 62 16.86 6.01 -7.49
C ARG A 62 16.69 7.35 -8.23
N MET A 63 15.57 8.04 -8.03
CA MET A 63 15.35 9.39 -8.57
C MET A 63 16.10 10.49 -7.80
N ALA A 64 16.74 10.18 -6.67
CA ALA A 64 17.53 11.14 -5.90
C ALA A 64 19.04 11.13 -6.28
N PRO A 65 19.43 11.90 -7.31
CA PRO A 65 20.68 12.64 -7.28
C PRO A 65 20.38 14.14 -7.33
N GLY A 66 20.31 14.77 -6.15
CA GLY A 66 20.00 16.20 -6.01
C GLY A 66 18.88 16.42 -5.01
N GLY A 67 19.21 17.02 -3.87
CA GLY A 67 18.28 17.25 -2.78
C GLY A 67 17.05 18.05 -3.22
N PHE A 68 15.99 17.92 -2.42
CA PHE A 68 14.99 18.96 -2.24
C PHE A 68 15.70 20.24 -1.74
N THR A 69 16.43 20.93 -2.60
CA THR A 69 16.88 22.30 -2.32
C THR A 69 15.65 23.16 -2.44
N SER A 70 15.11 23.51 -1.27
CA SER A 70 14.16 24.61 -1.11
C SER A 70 14.59 25.79 -1.97
N PRO A 71 13.69 26.41 -2.75
CA PRO A 71 13.95 27.76 -3.18
C PRO A 71 13.92 28.63 -1.91
N GLU A 72 15.09 28.99 -1.39
CA GLU A 72 15.19 30.18 -0.56
C GLU A 72 14.86 31.35 -1.49
N GLU A 73 13.63 31.87 -1.37
CA GLU A 73 13.29 33.24 -1.73
C GLU A 73 14.10 34.21 -0.86
N PRO A 74 14.27 35.47 -1.29
CA PRO A 74 14.99 35.97 -2.45
C PRO A 74 16.45 36.41 -2.14
#